data_AF-A0A1V1NXR4-F1
#
_entry.id   AF-A0A1V1NXR4-F1
#
_cell.length_a   1.000
_cell.length_b   1.000
_cell.length_c   1.000
_cell.angle_alpha   90.00
_cell.angle_beta   90.00
_cell.angle_gamma   90.00
#
_symmetry.space_group_name_H-M   'P 1'
#
loop_
_entity.id
_entity.type
_entity.pdbx_description
1 polymer ?
#
loop_
_entity_poly.entity_id
_entity_poly.type
_entity_poly.pdbx_seq_one_letter_code
_entity_poly.pdbx_strand_id
1 'polypeptide(L)'
;MMNDFPRFYITSASSYTDTQIYGRRTYIYRVCAMNASGMSGFSNEITVTIQNRAPKIISTPSLQIEQDTLYTYTILTENIDNDVLSFSALKKPADMIIHPTKGKVLWKPMNSDVGSHDISLKVSDGDLNTIQHFTLDVLNVNDAPEASHLTFTCYEDLVLHTILSGKDIDNDTLSYQLIEMPVHGEITINGNKLTYTPVLNFFGNEHLIYQITDGQLYSEIADLTLEVLSVDDPPHLLNAIEDVTGEEDNNLECIYLSQLFTDIDNNDDDIYLQIQSISNPELLTASIEDKTISDYHFKMLCISLKENQHGKSSITLLGTSSGKSITHAFDIFIAAVNDPPVVQNGSFSIPENTANGHISYTVNTIDIDIDIDNDSLTYQIVAGNVHNVFSVTTDSGQIIVNNNSKLNFEILPHFDIQIAVSDAQYTKFAIISVSVEDINESPVATDQCFSVNENSGKQSLVGRFEASDEDISSVLSYTITEGNINNVFGIDSEGEIFVNQSDELDCEKFSHIR
;
A
#
# COMPACT_ATOMS: atom_id res chain seq x y z
N MET A 1 -99.37 54.18 -101.13
CA MET A 1 -98.89 55.30 -100.29
C MET A 1 -98.52 54.68 -98.95
N MET A 2 -97.28 54.23 -98.76
CA MET A 2 -96.19 55.02 -98.17
C MET A 2 -96.65 55.88 -96.98
N ASN A 3 -96.01 55.61 -95.83
CA ASN A 3 -95.96 56.38 -94.58
C ASN A 3 -97.25 56.30 -93.73
N ASP A 4 -97.24 56.03 -92.44
CA ASP A 4 -96.22 56.05 -91.41
C ASP A 4 -96.61 54.97 -90.38
N PHE A 5 -95.73 54.00 -90.10
CA PHE A 5 -95.78 53.40 -88.76
C PHE A 5 -95.35 54.50 -87.80
N PRO A 6 -96.12 54.80 -86.74
CA PRO A 6 -95.73 55.84 -85.80
C PRO A 6 -94.32 55.56 -85.29
N ARG A 7 -93.37 56.42 -85.64
CA ARG A 7 -92.05 56.46 -85.02
C ARG A 7 -92.27 56.86 -83.56
N PHE A 8 -92.20 55.89 -82.67
CA PHE A 8 -92.25 56.13 -81.25
C PHE A 8 -90.90 56.70 -80.80
N TYR A 9 -90.89 57.97 -80.39
CA TYR A 9 -89.74 58.59 -79.76
C TYR A 9 -89.80 58.33 -78.25
N ILE A 10 -88.77 57.71 -77.68
CA ILE A 10 -88.60 57.55 -76.24
C ILE A 10 -88.11 58.90 -75.71
N THR A 11 -88.95 59.65 -74.99
CA THR A 11 -88.64 61.06 -74.67
C THR A 11 -88.11 61.30 -73.25
N SER A 12 -88.23 60.37 -72.31
CA SER A 12 -87.49 60.38 -71.02
C SER A 12 -87.97 59.25 -70.12
N ALA A 13 -87.04 58.57 -69.43
CA ALA A 13 -87.35 57.67 -68.32
C ALA A 13 -87.16 58.41 -66.99
N SER A 14 -88.15 58.37 -66.09
CA SER A 14 -88.02 58.99 -64.77
C SER A 14 -88.81 58.24 -63.70
N SER A 15 -88.16 57.24 -63.08
CA SER A 15 -88.24 56.91 -61.65
C SER A 15 -87.33 55.69 -61.40
N TYR A 16 -86.25 55.87 -60.64
CA TYR A 16 -85.30 54.82 -60.29
C TYR A 16 -85.43 54.51 -58.80
N THR A 17 -85.44 53.23 -58.45
CA THR A 17 -85.16 52.74 -57.10
C THR A 17 -83.99 51.78 -57.20
N ASP A 18 -82.82 52.18 -56.70
CA ASP A 18 -81.70 51.28 -56.48
C ASP A 18 -82.06 50.36 -55.32
N THR A 19 -82.16 49.07 -55.57
CA THR A 19 -82.07 48.06 -54.52
C THR A 19 -80.86 47.21 -54.83
N GLN A 20 -79.73 47.57 -54.23
CA GLN A 20 -78.50 46.79 -54.32
C GLN A 20 -78.56 45.65 -53.30
N ILE A 21 -78.63 44.41 -53.78
CA ILE A 21 -78.48 43.20 -52.98
C ILE A 21 -77.56 42.25 -53.76
N TYR A 22 -76.34 42.02 -53.25
CA TYR A 22 -75.31 41.17 -53.88
C TYR A 22 -75.09 41.50 -55.37
N GLY A 23 -74.79 42.76 -55.69
CA GLY A 23 -74.41 43.19 -57.03
C GLY A 23 -75.58 43.32 -58.01
N ARG A 24 -76.72 42.72 -57.69
CA ARG A 24 -77.93 42.78 -58.49
C ARG A 24 -78.49 44.18 -58.40
N ARG A 25 -78.47 44.88 -59.54
CA ARG A 25 -79.13 46.17 -59.72
C ARG A 25 -80.39 45.98 -60.52
N THR A 26 -81.50 46.41 -59.95
CA THR A 26 -82.80 46.38 -60.62
C THR A 26 -83.12 47.79 -61.09
N TYR A 27 -83.16 47.99 -62.40
CA TYR A 27 -83.57 49.25 -63.00
C TYR A 27 -85.01 49.12 -63.46
N ILE A 28 -85.89 49.94 -62.89
CA ILE A 28 -87.29 50.02 -63.33
C ILE A 28 -87.41 51.21 -64.28
N TYR A 29 -87.82 50.94 -65.51
CA TYR A 29 -88.08 51.95 -66.52
C TYR A 29 -89.58 52.03 -66.78
N ARG A 30 -90.08 53.24 -67.00
CA ARG A 30 -91.38 53.47 -67.64
C ARG A 30 -91.13 54.18 -68.96
N VAL A 31 -91.68 53.64 -70.03
CA VAL A 31 -91.54 54.19 -71.38
C VAL A 31 -92.84 54.89 -71.72
N CYS A 32 -92.76 56.17 -72.08
CA CYS A 32 -93.90 56.91 -72.62
C CYS A 32 -93.84 56.88 -74.15
N ALA A 33 -94.95 56.55 -74.79
CA ALA A 33 -95.12 56.61 -76.23
C ALA A 33 -96.23 57.61 -76.57
N MET A 34 -95.90 58.65 -77.34
CA MET A 34 -96.88 59.62 -77.88
C MET A 34 -97.08 59.38 -79.37
N ASN A 35 -98.34 59.39 -79.81
CA ASN A 35 -98.64 59.45 -81.24
C ASN A 35 -98.61 60.90 -81.76
N ALA A 36 -98.61 61.08 -83.09
CA ALA A 36 -98.54 62.39 -83.74
C ALA A 36 -99.70 63.35 -83.40
N SER A 37 -100.76 62.85 -82.75
CA SER A 37 -101.94 63.61 -82.31
C SER A 37 -101.82 64.11 -80.86
N GLY A 38 -100.68 63.91 -80.18
CA GLY A 38 -100.43 64.37 -78.82
C GLY A 38 -101.00 63.48 -77.70
N MET A 39 -101.43 62.26 -78.01
CA MET A 39 -102.00 61.33 -77.04
C MET A 39 -100.92 60.34 -76.56
N SER A 40 -100.68 60.28 -75.24
CA SER A 40 -99.63 59.46 -74.62
C SER A 40 -100.17 58.17 -74.00
N GLY A 41 -99.51 57.05 -74.27
CA GLY A 41 -99.63 55.81 -73.50
C GLY A 41 -98.35 55.53 -72.72
N PHE A 42 -98.47 55.11 -71.47
CA PHE A 42 -97.33 54.63 -70.68
C PHE A 42 -97.20 53.11 -70.84
N SER A 43 -95.98 52.61 -70.92
CA SER A 43 -95.70 51.19 -70.77
C SER A 43 -96.03 50.74 -69.34
N ASN A 44 -96.29 49.45 -69.17
CA ASN A 44 -96.09 48.82 -67.86
C ASN A 44 -94.62 48.97 -67.44
N GLU A 45 -94.33 48.80 -66.15
CA GLU A 45 -92.97 48.84 -65.63
C GLU A 45 -92.08 47.82 -66.35
N ILE A 46 -90.98 48.31 -66.96
CA ILE A 46 -89.94 47.48 -67.56
C ILE A 46 -88.84 47.33 -66.53
N THR A 47 -88.70 46.12 -65.98
CA THR A 47 -87.65 45.81 -65.02
C THR A 47 -86.46 45.21 -65.76
N VAL A 48 -85.32 45.91 -65.72
CA VAL A 48 -84.01 45.38 -66.16
C VAL A 48 -83.21 45.02 -64.93
N THR A 49 -83.01 43.72 -64.74
CA THR A 49 -82.18 43.19 -63.66
C THR A 49 -80.81 42.87 -64.21
N ILE A 50 -79.77 43.51 -63.68
CA ILE A 50 -78.40 43.05 -63.91
C ILE A 50 -78.22 41.78 -63.07
N GLN A 51 -77.81 40.69 -63.71
CA GLN A 51 -77.49 39.45 -63.03
C GLN A 51 -76.15 39.57 -62.32
N ASN A 52 -76.08 39.08 -61.09
CA ASN A 52 -74.83 39.00 -60.33
C ASN A 52 -73.85 38.04 -61.03
N ARG A 53 -72.57 38.39 -61.08
CA ARG A 53 -71.50 37.55 -61.63
C ARG A 53 -70.51 37.19 -60.53
N ALA A 54 -70.08 35.93 -60.53
CA ALA A 54 -69.08 35.47 -59.59
C ALA A 54 -67.79 36.32 -59.67
N PRO A 55 -67.13 36.62 -58.54
CA PRO A 55 -65.84 37.31 -58.55
C PRO A 55 -64.79 36.47 -59.26
N LYS A 56 -63.92 37.07 -60.06
CA LYS A 56 -62.86 36.34 -60.78
C LYS A 56 -61.53 36.48 -60.06
N ILE A 57 -60.80 35.38 -59.84
CA ILE A 57 -59.43 35.43 -59.31
C ILE A 57 -58.47 35.68 -60.47
N ILE A 58 -57.61 36.70 -60.34
CA ILE A 58 -56.65 37.12 -61.39
C ILE A 58 -55.18 37.00 -60.92
N SER A 59 -54.97 36.52 -59.70
CA SER A 59 -53.64 36.26 -59.12
C SER A 59 -53.24 34.80 -59.31
N THR A 60 -51.93 34.54 -59.32
CA THR A 60 -51.35 33.20 -59.35
C THR A 60 -50.43 33.05 -58.13
N PRO A 61 -50.57 31.98 -57.33
CA PRO A 61 -49.68 31.72 -56.20
C PRO A 61 -48.32 31.18 -56.67
N SER A 62 -47.30 31.28 -55.82
CA SER A 62 -46.11 30.44 -55.98
C SER A 62 -46.45 29.00 -55.61
N LEU A 63 -45.82 28.04 -56.29
CA LEU A 63 -46.09 26.61 -56.12
C LEU A 63 -45.03 25.90 -55.27
N GLN A 64 -44.00 26.64 -54.83
CA GLN A 64 -42.93 26.12 -54.00
C GLN A 64 -42.61 27.12 -52.89
N ILE A 65 -42.22 26.58 -51.74
CA ILE A 65 -41.69 27.33 -50.62
C ILE A 65 -40.71 26.43 -49.86
N GLU A 66 -39.68 27.01 -49.26
CA GLU A 66 -38.82 26.30 -48.32
C GLU A 66 -39.50 26.21 -46.96
N GLN A 67 -39.28 25.12 -46.23
CA GLN A 67 -39.68 25.05 -44.82
C GLN A 67 -39.07 26.21 -44.02
N ASP A 68 -39.68 26.51 -42.87
CA ASP A 68 -39.30 27.62 -41.99
C ASP A 68 -39.35 29.03 -42.58
N THR A 69 -39.79 29.16 -43.82
CA THR A 69 -39.97 30.45 -44.49
C THR A 69 -41.45 30.84 -44.48
N LEU A 70 -41.74 32.11 -44.13
CA LEU A 70 -43.11 32.61 -44.15
C LEU A 70 -43.64 32.72 -45.58
N TYR A 71 -44.54 31.83 -45.96
CA TYR A 71 -45.33 31.91 -47.18
C TYR A 71 -46.35 33.04 -47.08
N THR A 72 -46.38 33.93 -48.08
CA THR A 72 -47.39 34.95 -48.22
C THR A 72 -47.95 35.01 -49.64
N TYR A 73 -49.28 35.01 -49.75
CA TYR A 73 -49.98 35.15 -51.01
C TYR A 73 -51.18 36.06 -50.84
N THR A 74 -51.43 36.96 -51.79
CA THR A 74 -52.61 37.84 -51.76
C THR A 74 -53.50 37.55 -52.95
N ILE A 75 -54.74 37.14 -52.68
CA ILE A 75 -55.72 36.87 -53.73
C ILE A 75 -56.19 38.20 -54.31
N LEU A 76 -55.74 38.50 -55.52
CA LEU A 76 -56.26 39.59 -56.35
C LEU A 76 -57.46 39.10 -57.14
N THR A 77 -58.49 39.94 -57.18
CA THR A 77 -59.77 39.63 -57.82
C THR A 77 -60.21 40.76 -58.75
N GLU A 78 -60.98 40.39 -59.77
CA GLU A 78 -61.75 41.30 -60.60
C GLU A 78 -63.22 41.14 -60.22
N ASN A 79 -63.81 42.21 -59.68
CA ASN A 79 -65.20 42.25 -59.23
C ASN A 79 -65.95 43.36 -59.98
N ILE A 80 -66.61 42.97 -61.08
CA ILE A 80 -67.26 43.92 -61.99
C ILE A 80 -68.56 44.48 -61.39
N ASP A 81 -69.20 43.74 -60.47
CA ASP A 81 -70.44 44.14 -59.81
C ASP A 81 -70.18 44.95 -58.51
N ASN A 82 -68.91 45.09 -58.13
CA ASN A 82 -68.39 45.89 -57.01
C ASN A 82 -68.99 45.52 -55.64
N ASP A 83 -69.25 44.23 -55.45
CA ASP A 83 -69.70 43.63 -54.19
C ASP A 83 -68.65 43.55 -53.09
N VAL A 84 -69.13 43.39 -51.85
CA VAL A 84 -68.27 43.08 -50.71
C VAL A 84 -67.80 41.63 -50.82
N LEU A 85 -66.49 41.43 -50.93
CA LEU A 85 -65.90 40.10 -51.06
C LEU A 85 -65.51 39.52 -49.71
N SER A 86 -65.70 38.21 -49.60
CA SER A 86 -65.22 37.38 -48.50
C SER A 86 -64.28 36.29 -49.03
N PHE A 87 -63.25 35.99 -48.24
CA PHE A 87 -62.18 35.06 -48.57
C PHE A 87 -62.14 33.93 -47.55
N SER A 88 -62.06 32.68 -48.01
CA SER A 88 -61.93 31.52 -47.14
C SER A 88 -61.12 30.42 -47.83
N ALA A 89 -60.74 29.39 -47.08
CA ALA A 89 -60.06 28.22 -47.60
C ALA A 89 -60.93 26.98 -47.38
N LEU A 90 -61.06 26.16 -48.41
CA LEU A 90 -61.80 24.90 -48.40
C LEU A 90 -60.90 23.71 -48.05
N LYS A 91 -59.65 23.76 -48.53
CA LYS A 91 -58.59 22.80 -48.20
C LYS A 91 -57.31 23.59 -47.99
N LYS A 92 -56.64 23.37 -46.87
CA LYS A 92 -55.40 24.05 -46.48
C LYS A 92 -54.68 23.24 -45.39
N PRO A 93 -53.37 23.45 -45.21
CA PRO A 93 -52.67 23.06 -43.98
C PRO A 93 -53.32 23.65 -42.72
N ALA A 94 -53.13 23.00 -41.58
CA ALA A 94 -53.76 23.37 -40.31
C ALA A 94 -53.46 24.83 -39.92
N ASP A 95 -52.19 25.22 -40.00
CA ASP A 95 -51.71 26.54 -39.55
C ASP A 95 -51.72 27.62 -40.63
N MET A 96 -52.18 27.30 -41.85
CA MET A 96 -52.37 28.30 -42.88
C MET A 96 -53.57 29.20 -42.53
N ILE A 97 -53.37 30.51 -42.56
CA ILE A 97 -54.38 31.51 -42.23
C ILE A 97 -54.72 32.32 -43.48
N ILE A 98 -56.01 32.61 -43.67
CA ILE A 98 -56.49 33.54 -44.70
C ILE A 98 -57.27 34.67 -44.06
N HIS A 99 -56.91 35.92 -44.38
CA HIS A 99 -57.61 37.09 -43.88
C HIS A 99 -58.95 37.26 -44.61
N PRO A 100 -60.10 37.18 -43.90
CA PRO A 100 -61.41 36.98 -44.52
C PRO A 100 -61.90 38.13 -45.40
N THR A 101 -61.35 39.34 -45.24
CA THR A 101 -61.70 40.53 -46.04
C THR A 101 -60.56 41.08 -46.91
N LYS A 102 -59.33 40.58 -46.72
CA LYS A 102 -58.14 41.10 -47.45
C LYS A 102 -57.57 40.08 -48.43
N GLY A 103 -58.02 38.83 -48.37
CA GLY A 103 -57.50 37.76 -49.23
C GLY A 103 -56.02 37.45 -49.02
N LYS A 104 -55.40 37.92 -47.92
CA LYS A 104 -54.01 37.65 -47.59
C LYS A 104 -53.90 36.30 -46.90
N VAL A 105 -53.15 35.39 -47.51
CA VAL A 105 -52.77 34.08 -47.00
C VAL A 105 -51.41 34.18 -46.34
N LEU A 106 -51.27 33.58 -45.16
CA LEU A 106 -50.04 33.47 -44.38
C LEU A 106 -49.89 32.03 -43.88
N TRP A 107 -48.71 31.46 -44.05
CA TRP A 107 -48.36 30.15 -43.50
C TRP A 107 -46.85 30.06 -43.32
N LYS A 108 -46.38 29.50 -42.21
CA LYS A 108 -44.97 29.16 -42.02
C LYS A 108 -44.90 27.64 -41.88
N PRO A 109 -44.59 26.88 -42.95
CA PRO A 109 -44.42 25.43 -42.87
C PRO A 109 -43.26 25.05 -41.94
N MET A 110 -43.39 23.92 -41.24
CA MET A 110 -42.33 23.28 -40.42
C MET A 110 -41.82 21.99 -41.11
N ASN A 111 -40.81 21.30 -40.58
CA ASN A 111 -40.34 20.02 -41.15
C ASN A 111 -41.43 18.96 -41.27
N SER A 112 -42.40 18.94 -40.36
CA SER A 112 -43.56 18.06 -40.46
C SER A 112 -44.46 18.34 -41.67
N ASP A 113 -44.34 19.53 -42.27
CA ASP A 113 -45.08 19.95 -43.46
C ASP A 113 -44.28 19.74 -44.76
N VAL A 114 -43.10 19.13 -44.74
CA VAL A 114 -42.35 18.87 -45.98
C VAL A 114 -43.14 17.94 -46.91
N GLY A 115 -43.13 18.28 -48.19
CA GLY A 115 -43.88 17.57 -49.21
C GLY A 115 -45.03 18.40 -49.79
N SER A 116 -46.01 17.70 -50.37
CA SER A 116 -46.98 18.30 -51.28
C SER A 116 -48.33 18.55 -50.60
N HIS A 117 -48.84 19.78 -50.70
CA HIS A 117 -50.09 20.21 -50.07
C HIS A 117 -51.10 20.74 -51.08
N ASP A 118 -52.27 20.11 -51.17
CA ASP A 118 -53.37 20.64 -51.96
C ASP A 118 -54.07 21.80 -51.24
N ILE A 119 -54.16 22.93 -51.92
CA ILE A 119 -54.81 24.13 -51.41
C ILE A 119 -55.97 24.51 -52.31
N SER A 120 -57.10 24.85 -51.68
CA SER A 120 -58.32 25.30 -52.36
C SER A 120 -58.85 26.56 -51.70
N LEU A 121 -58.71 27.71 -52.36
CA LEU A 121 -59.10 29.02 -51.84
C LEU A 121 -60.40 29.47 -52.50
N LYS A 122 -61.34 29.98 -51.70
CA LYS A 122 -62.66 30.44 -52.14
C LYS A 122 -62.76 31.96 -51.98
N VAL A 123 -63.25 32.63 -53.02
CA VAL A 123 -63.72 34.02 -52.99
C VAL A 123 -65.22 34.02 -53.21
N SER A 124 -65.98 34.74 -52.38
CA SER A 124 -67.44 34.85 -52.51
C SER A 124 -67.91 36.29 -52.34
N ASP A 125 -68.89 36.68 -53.15
CA ASP A 125 -69.61 37.96 -53.06
C ASP A 125 -70.86 37.89 -52.15
N GLY A 126 -71.12 36.72 -51.54
CA GLY A 126 -72.30 36.43 -50.73
C GLY A 126 -73.38 35.60 -51.44
N ASP A 127 -73.36 35.52 -52.77
CA ASP A 127 -74.32 34.77 -53.60
C ASP A 127 -73.60 33.73 -54.48
N LEU A 128 -72.56 34.15 -55.20
CA LEU A 128 -71.72 33.32 -56.05
C LEU A 128 -70.29 33.20 -55.49
N ASN A 129 -69.53 32.25 -56.03
CA ASN A 129 -68.15 32.02 -55.62
C ASN A 129 -67.27 31.48 -56.73
N THR A 130 -65.97 31.73 -56.59
CA THR A 130 -64.91 31.17 -57.42
C THR A 130 -63.87 30.50 -56.53
N ILE A 131 -63.38 29.35 -56.97
CA ILE A 131 -62.39 28.55 -56.25
C ILE A 131 -61.11 28.48 -57.09
N GLN A 132 -59.97 28.73 -56.45
CA GLN A 132 -58.64 28.48 -57.00
C GLN A 132 -58.05 27.23 -56.35
N HIS A 133 -57.65 26.28 -57.19
CA HIS A 133 -56.96 25.05 -56.78
C HIS A 133 -55.51 25.11 -57.23
N PHE A 134 -54.60 24.73 -56.32
CA PHE A 134 -53.19 24.54 -56.63
C PHE A 134 -52.57 23.60 -55.61
N THR A 135 -51.42 23.06 -55.96
CA THR A 135 -50.60 22.25 -55.08
C THR A 135 -49.35 23.06 -54.73
N LEU A 136 -49.03 23.15 -53.45
CA LEU A 136 -47.85 23.84 -52.94
C LEU A 136 -46.88 22.80 -52.39
N ASP A 137 -45.68 22.74 -52.96
CA ASP A 137 -44.62 21.86 -52.50
C ASP A 137 -43.73 22.59 -51.49
N VAL A 138 -43.62 22.03 -50.29
CA VAL A 138 -42.68 22.47 -49.26
C VAL A 138 -41.38 21.71 -49.44
N LEU A 139 -40.29 22.44 -49.70
CA LEU A 139 -38.95 21.91 -49.86
C LEU A 139 -38.25 21.81 -48.50
N ASN A 140 -37.57 20.70 -48.26
CA ASN A 140 -36.73 20.51 -47.08
C ASN A 140 -35.50 21.43 -47.15
N VAL A 141 -35.11 22.01 -46.02
CA VAL A 141 -33.86 22.76 -45.86
C VAL A 141 -33.15 22.19 -44.63
N ASN A 142 -31.93 21.70 -44.81
CA ASN A 142 -31.16 21.03 -43.76
C ASN A 142 -31.01 21.90 -42.50
N ASP A 143 -31.49 21.39 -41.38
CA ASP A 143 -31.31 21.91 -40.04
C ASP A 143 -30.10 21.26 -39.38
N ALA A 144 -29.43 21.97 -38.46
CA ALA A 144 -28.30 21.41 -37.74
C ALA A 144 -28.76 20.37 -36.70
N PRO A 145 -27.96 19.33 -36.40
CA PRO A 145 -28.30 18.37 -35.37
C PRO A 145 -28.22 18.97 -33.95
N GLU A 146 -28.89 18.34 -33.00
CA GLU A 146 -28.87 18.68 -31.58
C GLU A 146 -28.14 17.60 -30.76
N ALA A 147 -27.03 17.97 -30.12
CA ALA A 147 -26.25 17.11 -29.24
C ALA A 147 -26.77 17.18 -27.79
N SER A 148 -26.82 16.03 -27.11
CA SER A 148 -27.26 15.96 -25.71
C SER A 148 -26.09 16.05 -24.74
N HIS A 149 -26.24 16.72 -23.61
CA HIS A 149 -25.24 16.68 -22.54
C HIS A 149 -25.30 15.30 -21.87
N LEU A 150 -24.15 14.67 -21.63
CA LEU A 150 -24.07 13.29 -21.14
C LEU A 150 -23.18 13.17 -19.90
N THR A 151 -23.54 12.22 -19.04
CA THR A 151 -22.74 11.83 -17.88
C THR A 151 -22.70 10.30 -17.79
N PHE A 152 -21.51 9.74 -17.61
CA PHE A 152 -21.30 8.31 -17.41
C PHE A 152 -20.41 8.07 -16.20
N THR A 153 -20.61 6.94 -15.53
CA THR A 153 -19.80 6.50 -14.39
C THR A 153 -19.13 5.17 -14.73
N CYS A 154 -17.86 5.02 -14.41
CA CYS A 154 -17.11 3.77 -14.53
C CYS A 154 -16.14 3.58 -13.35
N TYR A 155 -15.44 2.46 -13.34
CA TYR A 155 -14.36 2.20 -12.38
C TYR A 155 -13.01 2.35 -13.09
N GLU A 156 -11.96 2.77 -12.39
CA GLU A 156 -10.64 3.05 -12.98
C GLU A 156 -9.99 1.83 -13.65
N ASP A 157 -10.27 0.63 -13.13
CA ASP A 157 -9.76 -0.64 -13.67
C ASP A 157 -10.62 -1.25 -14.80
N LEU A 158 -11.69 -0.55 -15.22
CA LEU A 158 -12.65 -1.09 -16.17
C LEU A 158 -12.85 -0.17 -17.37
N VAL A 159 -12.73 -0.77 -18.56
CA VAL A 159 -13.07 -0.09 -19.81
C VAL A 159 -14.58 0.19 -19.84
N LEU A 160 -14.95 1.46 -20.03
CA LEU A 160 -16.33 1.90 -20.21
C LEU A 160 -16.72 1.79 -21.68
N HIS A 161 -17.84 1.10 -21.96
CA HIS A 161 -18.48 1.08 -23.27
C HIS A 161 -19.85 1.76 -23.19
N THR A 162 -20.04 2.82 -23.98
CA THR A 162 -21.29 3.59 -24.00
C THR A 162 -21.60 4.11 -25.41
N ILE A 163 -22.66 4.91 -25.55
CA ILE A 163 -23.03 5.57 -26.80
C ILE A 163 -23.23 7.07 -26.61
N LEU A 164 -22.79 7.85 -27.59
CA LEU A 164 -23.19 9.23 -27.78
C LEU A 164 -24.58 9.27 -28.43
N SER A 165 -25.31 10.35 -28.18
CA SER A 165 -26.66 10.51 -28.71
C SER A 165 -26.92 11.94 -29.13
N GLY A 166 -27.69 12.08 -30.20
CA GLY A 166 -28.18 13.36 -30.70
C GLY A 166 -29.42 13.13 -31.52
N LYS A 167 -30.06 14.23 -31.93
CA LYS A 167 -31.24 14.20 -32.77
C LYS A 167 -31.05 15.14 -33.94
N ASP A 168 -31.73 14.81 -35.02
CA ASP A 168 -31.79 15.62 -36.21
C ASP A 168 -33.25 15.66 -36.66
N ILE A 169 -33.77 16.85 -36.90
CA ILE A 169 -35.18 17.02 -37.24
C ILE A 169 -35.49 16.55 -38.66
N ASP A 170 -34.48 16.57 -39.55
CA ASP A 170 -34.53 16.03 -40.90
C ASP A 170 -34.32 14.50 -40.92
N ASN A 171 -33.90 13.92 -39.79
CA ASN A 171 -33.52 12.52 -39.62
C ASN A 171 -32.30 12.13 -40.45
N ASP A 172 -31.39 13.08 -40.65
CA ASP A 172 -30.12 12.81 -41.31
C ASP A 172 -29.21 11.90 -40.49
N THR A 173 -28.24 11.28 -41.17
CA THR A 173 -27.32 10.35 -40.52
C THR A 173 -26.26 11.11 -39.74
N LEU A 174 -26.13 10.80 -38.46
CA LEU A 174 -25.27 11.54 -37.54
C LEU A 174 -23.88 10.90 -37.39
N SER A 175 -22.86 11.77 -37.39
CA SER A 175 -21.47 11.45 -37.07
C SER A 175 -21.03 12.23 -35.84
N TYR A 176 -20.21 11.59 -35.00
CA TYR A 176 -19.84 12.08 -33.67
C TYR A 176 -18.33 12.29 -33.60
N GLN A 177 -17.91 13.41 -33.01
CA GLN A 177 -16.51 13.69 -32.78
C GLN A 177 -16.28 14.38 -31.43
N LEU A 178 -15.17 14.03 -30.80
CA LEU A 178 -14.65 14.80 -29.68
C LEU A 178 -13.92 16.04 -30.21
N ILE A 179 -14.02 17.14 -29.47
CA ILE A 179 -13.29 18.37 -29.75
C ILE A 179 -11.92 18.33 -29.05
N GLU A 180 -11.88 17.74 -27.86
CA GLU A 180 -10.68 17.53 -27.07
C GLU A 180 -10.57 16.08 -26.60
N MET A 181 -9.33 15.60 -26.49
CA MET A 181 -9.05 14.27 -25.97
C MET A 181 -8.97 14.30 -24.43
N PRO A 182 -9.33 13.20 -23.76
CA PRO A 182 -9.11 13.04 -22.32
C PRO A 182 -7.64 13.21 -21.92
N VAL A 183 -7.43 13.70 -20.70
CA VAL A 183 -6.11 13.83 -20.07
C VAL A 183 -5.77 12.56 -19.28
N HIS A 184 -6.78 11.92 -18.67
CA HIS A 184 -6.63 10.79 -17.76
C HIS A 184 -7.26 9.50 -18.29
N GLY A 185 -7.30 9.36 -19.62
CA GLY A 185 -7.71 8.13 -20.27
C GLY A 185 -7.52 8.20 -21.78
N GLU A 186 -8.05 7.19 -22.47
CA GLU A 186 -8.12 7.14 -23.93
C GLU A 186 -9.56 6.91 -24.37
N ILE A 187 -10.03 7.73 -25.32
CA ILE A 187 -11.35 7.54 -25.95
C ILE A 187 -11.18 7.11 -27.40
N THR A 188 -11.97 6.11 -27.79
CA THR A 188 -12.22 5.78 -29.20
C THR A 188 -13.71 5.88 -29.51
N ILE A 189 -14.04 6.47 -30.67
CA ILE A 189 -15.41 6.58 -31.18
C ILE A 189 -15.53 5.78 -32.47
N ASN A 190 -16.51 4.87 -32.54
CA ASN A 190 -16.86 4.12 -33.74
C ASN A 190 -18.36 4.24 -34.01
N GLY A 191 -18.73 5.09 -34.98
CA GLY A 191 -20.11 5.54 -35.16
C GLY A 191 -20.54 6.38 -33.96
N ASN A 192 -21.58 5.95 -33.25
CA ASN A 192 -21.99 6.57 -32.00
C ASN A 192 -21.46 5.84 -30.75
N LYS A 193 -20.72 4.75 -30.90
CA LYS A 193 -20.18 3.99 -29.77
C LYS A 193 -18.91 4.65 -29.25
N LEU A 194 -18.88 4.94 -27.97
CA LEU A 194 -17.74 5.49 -27.27
C LEU A 194 -17.15 4.40 -26.37
N THR A 195 -15.84 4.20 -26.47
CA THR A 195 -15.09 3.36 -25.55
C THR A 195 -14.07 4.23 -24.83
N TYR A 196 -14.12 4.25 -23.50
CA TYR A 196 -13.20 4.99 -22.65
C TYR A 196 -12.40 4.01 -21.80
N THR A 197 -11.07 4.17 -21.81
CA THR A 197 -10.14 3.42 -20.97
C THR A 197 -9.43 4.41 -20.05
N PRO A 198 -9.73 4.44 -18.75
CA PRO A 198 -9.01 5.28 -17.80
C PRO A 198 -7.51 4.97 -17.81
N VAL A 199 -6.67 5.96 -17.50
CA VAL A 199 -5.27 5.72 -17.14
C VAL A 199 -5.24 4.96 -15.81
N LEU A 200 -4.27 4.06 -15.67
CA LEU A 200 -4.06 3.29 -14.45
C LEU A 200 -4.07 4.18 -13.20
N ASN A 201 -4.86 3.81 -12.20
CA ASN A 201 -5.03 4.47 -10.90
C ASN A 201 -5.56 5.92 -10.94
N PHE A 202 -6.25 6.30 -12.02
CA PHE A 202 -6.98 7.55 -12.06
C PHE A 202 -8.42 7.38 -11.58
N PHE A 203 -8.76 8.07 -10.50
CA PHE A 203 -10.14 8.29 -10.06
C PHE A 203 -10.46 9.78 -9.99
N GLY A 204 -11.71 10.13 -10.26
CA GLY A 204 -12.20 11.50 -10.30
C GLY A 204 -13.05 11.81 -11.54
N ASN A 205 -13.38 13.08 -11.71
CA ASN A 205 -14.20 13.55 -12.84
C ASN A 205 -13.32 14.04 -13.98
N GLU A 206 -13.66 13.61 -15.19
CA GLU A 206 -13.13 14.13 -16.44
C GLU A 206 -14.25 14.83 -17.21
N HIS A 207 -14.00 16.09 -17.59
CA HIS A 207 -14.95 16.90 -18.34
C HIS A 207 -14.42 17.10 -19.76
N LEU A 208 -15.25 16.73 -20.73
CA LEU A 208 -14.93 16.79 -22.16
C LEU A 208 -16.08 17.45 -22.90
N ILE A 209 -15.81 17.84 -24.14
CA ILE A 209 -16.81 18.38 -25.05
C ILE A 209 -16.80 17.65 -26.39
N TYR A 210 -18.00 17.44 -26.94
CA TYR A 210 -18.19 16.76 -28.21
C TYR A 210 -19.20 17.50 -29.09
N GLN A 211 -19.18 17.17 -30.38
CA GLN A 211 -20.05 17.75 -31.40
C GLN A 211 -20.58 16.67 -32.34
N ILE A 212 -21.75 16.92 -32.92
CA ILE A 212 -22.41 16.05 -33.89
C ILE A 212 -22.53 16.78 -35.21
N THR A 213 -22.41 16.06 -36.33
CA THR A 213 -22.70 16.56 -37.67
C THR A 213 -23.56 15.59 -38.46
N ASP A 214 -24.45 16.13 -39.28
CA ASP A 214 -25.24 15.44 -40.31
C ASP A 214 -24.47 15.31 -41.65
N GLY A 215 -23.25 15.87 -41.73
CA GLY A 215 -22.42 15.95 -42.94
C GLY A 215 -22.47 17.30 -43.67
N GLN A 216 -23.35 18.22 -43.27
CA GLN A 216 -23.50 19.57 -43.80
C GLN A 216 -23.32 20.65 -42.73
N LEU A 217 -23.98 20.48 -41.59
CA LEU A 217 -23.96 21.39 -40.45
C LEU A 217 -23.45 20.67 -39.19
N TYR A 218 -23.05 21.47 -38.21
CA TYR A 218 -22.61 21.00 -36.91
C TYR A 218 -23.61 21.45 -35.84
N SER A 219 -23.80 20.60 -34.83
CA SER A 219 -24.53 20.94 -33.63
C SER A 219 -23.81 22.03 -32.82
N GLU A 220 -24.51 22.62 -31.87
CA GLU A 220 -23.85 23.25 -30.72
C GLU A 220 -23.00 22.21 -29.96
N ILE A 221 -22.02 22.69 -29.20
CA ILE A 221 -21.14 21.85 -28.39
C ILE A 221 -21.92 21.31 -27.19
N ALA A 222 -21.74 20.02 -26.87
CA ALA A 222 -22.33 19.39 -25.70
C ALA A 222 -21.26 18.85 -24.75
N ASP A 223 -21.56 18.92 -23.45
CA ASP A 223 -20.70 18.37 -22.39
C ASP A 223 -20.80 16.84 -22.33
N LEU A 224 -19.65 16.22 -22.08
CA LEU A 224 -19.49 14.81 -21.74
C LEU A 224 -18.71 14.74 -20.43
N THR A 225 -19.36 14.35 -19.34
CA THR A 225 -18.72 14.14 -18.04
C THR A 225 -18.53 12.65 -17.78
N LEU A 226 -17.31 12.24 -17.45
CA LEU A 226 -16.96 10.89 -17.04
C LEU A 226 -16.57 10.89 -15.56
N GLU A 227 -17.32 10.19 -14.73
CA GLU A 227 -17.03 9.98 -13.32
C GLU A 227 -16.33 8.63 -13.15
N VAL A 228 -15.03 8.65 -12.83
CA VAL A 228 -14.23 7.46 -12.60
C VAL A 228 -14.17 7.21 -11.09
N LEU A 229 -14.76 6.11 -10.66
CA LEU A 229 -14.76 5.66 -9.27
C LEU A 229 -13.49 4.85 -8.98
N SER A 230 -12.92 5.06 -7.79
CA SER A 230 -11.77 4.27 -7.35
C SER A 230 -12.16 2.82 -7.09
N VAL A 231 -11.19 1.94 -7.29
CA VAL A 231 -11.24 0.52 -6.90
C VAL A 231 -10.07 0.31 -5.96
N ASP A 232 -10.37 -0.15 -4.74
CA ASP A 232 -9.36 -0.47 -3.73
C ASP A 232 -8.21 -1.30 -4.33
N ASP A 233 -6.98 -0.81 -4.30
CA ASP A 233 -5.74 -1.46 -4.74
C ASP A 233 -4.88 -1.93 -3.57
N PRO A 234 -3.98 -2.92 -3.78
CA PRO A 234 -3.03 -3.28 -2.74
C PRO A 234 -2.00 -2.17 -2.53
N PRO A 235 -1.51 -1.98 -1.29
CA PRO A 235 -0.38 -1.09 -1.05
C PRO A 235 0.85 -1.60 -1.80
N HIS A 236 1.72 -0.69 -2.22
CA HIS A 236 2.98 -1.03 -2.90
C HIS A 236 4.21 -0.52 -2.16
N LEU A 237 5.36 -1.13 -2.46
CA LEU A 237 6.64 -0.75 -1.86
C LEU A 237 7.09 0.60 -2.41
N LEU A 238 7.20 1.60 -1.54
CA LEU A 238 7.67 2.93 -1.89
C LEU A 238 9.19 3.02 -1.73
N ASN A 239 9.72 2.65 -0.56
CA ASN A 239 11.15 2.62 -0.28
C ASN A 239 11.55 1.29 0.35
N ALA A 240 12.50 0.58 -0.27
CA ALA A 240 13.07 -0.62 0.32
C ALA A 240 13.95 -0.28 1.54
N ILE A 241 13.90 -1.14 2.55
CA ILE A 241 14.86 -1.15 3.65
C ILE A 241 16.10 -1.89 3.15
N GLU A 242 17.26 -1.26 3.30
CA GLU A 242 18.54 -1.89 2.99
C GLU A 242 18.93 -2.90 4.06
N ASP A 243 19.77 -3.85 3.68
CA ASP A 243 20.30 -4.84 4.63
C ASP A 243 21.09 -4.14 5.76
N VAL A 244 20.91 -4.66 6.97
CA VAL A 244 21.54 -4.11 8.18
C VAL A 244 22.74 -4.97 8.55
N THR A 245 23.84 -4.31 8.92
CA THR A 245 25.03 -4.97 9.47
C THR A 245 25.30 -4.42 10.86
N GLY A 246 25.67 -5.31 11.77
CA GLY A 246 26.00 -4.96 13.14
C GLY A 246 26.88 -6.02 13.79
N GLU A 247 27.25 -5.75 15.03
CA GLU A 247 28.03 -6.64 15.89
C GLU A 247 27.14 -7.03 17.08
N GLU A 248 27.28 -8.25 17.61
CA GLU A 248 26.37 -8.79 18.63
C GLU A 248 26.31 -8.01 19.94
N ASP A 249 27.40 -7.30 20.29
CA ASP A 249 27.51 -6.47 21.49
C ASP A 249 26.96 -5.04 21.34
N ASN A 250 26.52 -4.67 20.13
CA ASN A 250 26.08 -3.32 19.84
C ASN A 250 24.57 -3.23 19.67
N ASN A 251 24.01 -2.11 20.13
CA ASN A 251 22.63 -1.78 19.82
C ASN A 251 22.50 -1.33 18.36
N LEU A 252 21.48 -1.83 17.68
CA LEU A 252 21.08 -1.33 16.37
C LEU A 252 20.17 -0.10 16.52
N GLU A 253 20.31 0.86 15.61
CA GLU A 253 19.37 1.98 15.52
C GLU A 253 18.01 1.49 15.01
N CYS A 254 16.91 2.05 15.56
CA CYS A 254 15.58 1.74 15.05
C CYS A 254 15.40 2.32 13.65
N ILE A 255 14.75 1.56 12.77
CA ILE A 255 14.52 1.93 11.37
C ILE A 255 13.18 2.64 11.25
N TYR A 256 13.15 3.83 10.67
CA TYR A 256 11.90 4.52 10.38
C TYR A 256 11.14 3.78 9.26
N LEU A 257 9.88 3.44 9.53
CA LEU A 257 9.00 2.76 8.58
C LEU A 257 8.07 3.72 7.84
N SER A 258 8.17 5.03 8.11
CA SER A 258 7.49 6.05 7.32
C SER A 258 7.89 5.89 5.85
N GLN A 259 6.91 5.84 4.95
CA GLN A 259 7.15 5.69 3.51
C GLN A 259 7.77 4.35 3.09
N LEU A 260 7.63 3.29 3.90
CA LEU A 260 7.95 1.92 3.47
C LEU A 260 6.96 1.47 2.39
N PHE A 261 5.67 1.57 2.69
CA PHE A 261 4.58 1.28 1.77
C PHE A 261 3.77 2.55 1.50
N THR A 262 3.12 2.60 0.34
CA THR A 262 2.13 3.62 -0.01
C THR A 262 0.95 2.98 -0.70
N ASP A 263 -0.21 3.59 -0.56
CA ASP A 263 -1.46 3.14 -1.16
C ASP A 263 -2.08 4.29 -1.96
N ILE A 264 -2.55 3.99 -3.17
CA ILE A 264 -3.03 5.03 -4.09
C ILE A 264 -4.46 5.48 -3.75
N ASP A 265 -5.25 4.62 -3.09
CA ASP A 265 -6.66 4.86 -2.80
C ASP A 265 -6.91 5.26 -1.35
N ASN A 266 -5.94 4.99 -0.47
CA ASN A 266 -6.08 5.19 0.96
C ASN A 266 -4.98 6.12 1.50
N ASN A 267 -5.20 6.64 2.70
CA ASN A 267 -4.15 7.41 3.36
C ASN A 267 -3.04 6.46 3.84
N ASP A 268 -1.79 6.77 3.51
CA ASP A 268 -0.62 5.98 3.93
C ASP A 268 -0.53 5.79 5.46
N ASP A 269 -1.06 6.72 6.25
CA ASP A 269 -1.10 6.62 7.71
C ASP A 269 -2.02 5.49 8.21
N ASP A 270 -2.98 5.05 7.40
CA ASP A 270 -3.92 3.97 7.73
C ASP A 270 -3.35 2.57 7.40
N ILE A 271 -2.18 2.50 6.76
CA ILE A 271 -1.52 1.21 6.45
C ILE A 271 -1.08 0.54 7.75
N TYR A 272 -1.67 -0.62 8.02
CA TYR A 272 -1.32 -1.43 9.18
C TYR A 272 -0.05 -2.23 8.92
N LEU A 273 1.01 -1.93 9.68
CA LEU A 273 2.30 -2.62 9.61
C LEU A 273 2.40 -3.71 10.68
N GLN A 274 2.93 -4.87 10.28
CA GLN A 274 3.25 -5.96 11.20
C GLN A 274 4.53 -6.69 10.79
N ILE A 275 5.24 -7.25 11.78
CA ILE A 275 6.32 -8.20 11.52
C ILE A 275 5.67 -9.54 11.19
N GLN A 276 5.79 -9.97 9.94
CA GLN A 276 5.24 -11.24 9.48
C GLN A 276 6.07 -12.42 9.97
N SER A 277 7.41 -12.29 9.90
CA SER A 277 8.32 -13.36 10.32
C SER A 277 9.73 -12.83 10.59
N ILE A 278 10.46 -13.59 11.41
CA ILE A 278 11.90 -13.46 11.65
C ILE A 278 12.49 -14.83 11.35
N SER A 279 13.43 -14.93 10.41
CA SER A 279 13.95 -16.22 9.95
C SER A 279 14.78 -16.95 11.00
N ASN A 280 15.46 -16.20 11.87
CA ASN A 280 16.23 -16.74 12.99
C ASN A 280 15.99 -15.91 14.27
N PRO A 281 14.97 -16.27 15.07
CA PRO A 281 14.65 -15.58 16.32
C PRO A 281 15.62 -15.91 17.46
N GLU A 282 16.58 -16.82 17.26
CA GLU A 282 17.66 -17.07 18.23
C GLU A 282 18.77 -16.02 18.16
N LEU A 283 18.85 -15.21 17.10
CA LEU A 283 19.82 -14.12 17.01
C LEU A 283 19.27 -12.77 17.45
N LEU A 284 17.96 -12.54 17.26
CA LEU A 284 17.35 -11.25 17.50
C LEU A 284 15.86 -11.33 17.78
N THR A 285 15.34 -10.26 18.35
CA THR A 285 13.92 -9.94 18.42
C THR A 285 13.66 -8.59 17.77
N ALA A 286 12.43 -8.34 17.33
CA ALA A 286 12.06 -7.06 16.75
C ALA A 286 10.64 -6.67 17.16
N SER A 287 10.40 -5.36 17.26
CA SER A 287 9.09 -4.78 17.56
C SER A 287 8.86 -3.55 16.69
N ILE A 288 7.59 -3.31 16.33
CA ILE A 288 7.19 -2.06 15.70
C ILE A 288 6.67 -1.15 16.80
N GLU A 289 7.35 -0.03 17.02
CA GLU A 289 6.96 1.00 17.97
C GLU A 289 6.25 2.13 17.24
N ASP A 290 5.09 2.51 17.79
CA ASP A 290 4.30 3.62 17.29
C ASP A 290 4.52 4.85 18.16
N LYS A 291 5.07 5.93 17.59
CA LYS A 291 5.43 7.13 18.35
C LYS A 291 4.77 8.36 17.75
N THR A 292 4.44 9.30 18.65
CA THR A 292 3.95 10.62 18.28
C THR A 292 4.85 11.66 18.93
N ILE A 293 5.49 12.50 18.11
CA ILE A 293 6.25 13.67 18.58
C ILE A 293 5.53 14.92 18.10
N SER A 294 5.00 15.70 19.05
CA SER A 294 4.12 16.84 18.75
C SER A 294 2.89 16.38 17.95
N ASP A 295 2.74 16.83 16.70
CA ASP A 295 1.63 16.50 15.81
C ASP A 295 2.02 15.45 14.74
N TYR A 296 3.26 14.93 14.77
CA TYR A 296 3.75 13.93 13.81
C TYR A 296 3.70 12.52 14.41
N HIS A 297 2.99 11.63 13.72
CA HIS A 297 2.90 10.21 14.03
C HIS A 297 3.84 9.43 13.11
N PHE A 298 4.63 8.51 13.65
CA PHE A 298 5.55 7.69 12.87
C PHE A 298 5.79 6.33 13.55
N LYS A 299 6.09 5.34 12.71
CA LYS A 299 6.37 3.97 13.14
C LYS A 299 7.86 3.67 12.97
N MET A 300 8.44 2.98 13.94
CA MET A 300 9.83 2.54 13.87
C MET A 300 9.93 1.04 14.14
N LEU A 301 10.76 0.35 13.37
CA LEU A 301 11.17 -1.01 13.67
C LEU A 301 12.39 -0.95 14.60
N CYS A 302 12.22 -1.40 15.83
CA CYS A 302 13.32 -1.54 16.79
C CYS A 302 13.74 -3.01 16.85
N ILE A 303 15.05 -3.24 16.70
CA ILE A 303 15.66 -4.58 16.68
C ILE A 303 16.53 -4.69 17.92
N SER A 304 16.40 -5.80 18.64
CA SER A 304 17.23 -6.13 19.81
C SER A 304 17.94 -7.44 19.55
N LEU A 305 19.27 -7.38 19.52
CA LEU A 305 20.13 -8.55 19.37
C LEU A 305 20.10 -9.37 20.66
N LYS A 306 20.17 -10.70 20.52
CA LYS A 306 20.38 -11.60 21.66
C LYS A 306 21.87 -11.63 21.98
N GLU A 307 22.19 -11.59 23.28
CA GLU A 307 23.56 -11.61 23.77
C GLU A 307 24.29 -12.84 23.24
N ASN A 308 25.54 -12.64 22.79
CA ASN A 308 26.46 -13.67 22.34
C ASN A 308 25.82 -14.55 21.24
N GLN A 309 25.20 -13.94 20.24
CA GLN A 309 24.64 -14.65 19.08
C GLN A 309 25.00 -13.92 17.79
N HIS A 310 25.79 -14.58 16.93
CA HIS A 310 26.20 -14.07 15.63
C HIS A 310 25.60 -14.86 14.46
N GLY A 311 25.61 -14.27 13.26
CA GLY A 311 25.17 -14.91 12.02
C GLY A 311 24.21 -14.07 11.20
N LYS A 312 23.24 -14.73 10.55
CA LYS A 312 22.30 -14.09 9.63
C LYS A 312 20.85 -14.35 10.03
N SER A 313 20.04 -13.30 10.03
CA SER A 313 18.58 -13.36 10.16
C SER A 313 17.94 -12.46 9.11
N SER A 314 16.68 -12.70 8.75
CA SER A 314 15.89 -11.85 7.86
C SER A 314 14.57 -11.50 8.53
N ILE A 315 14.16 -10.23 8.43
CA ILE A 315 12.86 -9.75 8.90
C ILE A 315 11.97 -9.53 7.69
N THR A 316 10.79 -10.15 7.69
CA THR A 316 9.73 -9.86 6.71
C THR A 316 8.66 -9.00 7.35
N LEU A 317 8.45 -7.81 6.80
CA LEU A 317 7.38 -6.89 7.15
C LEU A 317 6.18 -7.08 6.21
N LEU A 318 4.99 -6.92 6.75
CA LEU A 318 3.72 -6.99 6.03
C LEU A 318 2.97 -5.69 6.24
N GLY A 319 2.63 -5.00 5.15
CA GLY A 319 1.74 -3.85 5.12
C GLY A 319 0.36 -4.26 4.63
N THR A 320 -0.69 -3.86 5.35
CA THR A 320 -2.07 -4.15 4.99
C THR A 320 -2.87 -2.85 4.92
N SER A 321 -3.55 -2.65 3.80
CA SER A 321 -4.48 -1.54 3.56
C SER A 321 -5.80 -2.13 3.08
N SER A 322 -6.90 -1.77 3.73
CA SER A 322 -8.27 -2.22 3.38
C SER A 322 -8.47 -3.74 3.16
N GLY A 323 -7.59 -4.57 3.75
CA GLY A 323 -7.61 -6.03 3.62
C GLY A 323 -6.74 -6.61 2.50
N LYS A 324 -6.16 -5.77 1.65
CA LYS A 324 -5.10 -6.13 0.70
C LYS A 324 -3.73 -5.89 1.31
N SER A 325 -2.70 -6.57 0.82
CA SER A 325 -1.40 -6.58 1.50
C SER A 325 -0.19 -6.80 0.61
N ILE A 326 0.95 -6.26 1.04
CA ILE A 326 2.28 -6.46 0.45
C ILE A 326 3.31 -6.83 1.52
N THR A 327 4.37 -7.52 1.11
CA THR A 327 5.48 -7.90 2.00
C THR A 327 6.79 -7.29 1.51
N HIS A 328 7.69 -7.01 2.45
CA HIS A 328 9.06 -6.60 2.19
C HIS A 328 9.99 -7.29 3.18
N ALA A 329 11.09 -7.84 2.70
CA ALA A 329 12.08 -8.52 3.51
C ALA A 329 13.47 -7.93 3.27
N PHE A 330 14.26 -7.85 4.33
CA PHE A 330 15.65 -7.41 4.32
C PHE A 330 16.47 -8.31 5.26
N ASP A 331 17.77 -8.39 5.03
CA ASP A 331 18.69 -9.21 5.81
C ASP A 331 19.36 -8.40 6.93
N ILE A 332 19.69 -9.10 8.01
CA ILE A 332 20.45 -8.61 9.15
C ILE A 332 21.65 -9.54 9.33
N PHE A 333 22.85 -8.96 9.24
CA PHE A 333 24.11 -9.65 9.45
C PHE A 333 24.71 -9.19 10.78
N ILE A 334 24.87 -10.14 11.70
CA ILE A 334 25.45 -9.92 13.01
C ILE A 334 26.82 -10.58 12.99
N ALA A 335 27.86 -9.78 13.08
CA ALA A 335 29.22 -10.26 13.24
C ALA A 335 29.52 -10.55 14.71
N ALA A 336 30.42 -11.50 14.89
CA ALA A 336 30.87 -11.96 16.18
C ALA A 336 31.88 -10.99 16.78
N VAL A 337 31.82 -10.82 18.11
CA VAL A 337 32.78 -10.03 18.88
C VAL A 337 33.36 -10.90 19.96
N ASN A 338 34.69 -10.99 19.97
CA ASN A 338 35.41 -11.77 20.98
C ASN A 338 35.09 -11.29 22.41
N ASP A 339 34.64 -12.23 23.24
CA ASP A 339 34.28 -12.06 24.64
C ASP A 339 35.41 -12.53 25.60
N PRO A 340 35.62 -11.85 26.74
CA PRO A 340 36.67 -12.23 27.69
C PRO A 340 36.37 -13.56 28.41
N PRO A 341 37.38 -14.40 28.70
CA PRO A 341 37.16 -15.70 29.32
C PRO A 341 36.65 -15.55 30.76
N VAL A 342 35.79 -16.45 31.22
CA VAL A 342 35.32 -16.50 32.61
C VAL A 342 36.10 -17.55 33.40
N VAL A 343 36.69 -17.15 34.53
CA VAL A 343 37.45 -18.06 35.41
C VAL A 343 37.03 -17.90 36.86
N GLN A 344 36.91 -19.02 37.57
CA GLN A 344 36.55 -19.06 38.99
C GLN A 344 37.73 -19.54 39.84
N ASN A 345 37.77 -19.08 41.09
CA ASN A 345 38.71 -19.60 42.08
C ASN A 345 38.41 -21.08 42.35
N GLY A 346 39.46 -21.82 42.70
CA GLY A 346 39.38 -23.25 42.96
C GLY A 346 40.18 -23.66 44.17
N SER A 347 40.00 -24.91 44.60
CA SER A 347 40.85 -25.51 45.61
C SER A 347 40.96 -27.02 45.43
N PHE A 348 42.07 -27.58 45.88
CA PHE A 348 42.27 -29.02 46.01
C PHE A 348 43.21 -29.35 47.15
N SER A 349 43.16 -30.59 47.61
CA SER A 349 44.14 -31.14 48.54
C SER A 349 45.02 -32.14 47.82
N ILE A 350 46.29 -32.22 48.21
CA ILE A 350 47.24 -33.16 47.65
C ILE A 350 48.13 -33.71 48.77
N PRO A 351 48.33 -35.03 48.84
CA PRO A 351 49.30 -35.60 49.77
C PRO A 351 50.71 -35.09 49.47
N GLU A 352 51.49 -34.83 50.51
CA GLU A 352 52.90 -34.48 50.34
C GLU A 352 53.68 -35.61 49.67
N ASN A 353 54.88 -35.31 49.17
CA ASN A 353 55.72 -36.29 48.48
C ASN A 353 55.09 -36.93 47.21
N THR A 354 53.90 -36.48 46.79
CA THR A 354 53.23 -36.92 45.56
C THR A 354 54.17 -36.81 44.37
N ALA A 355 54.28 -37.88 43.58
CA ALA A 355 55.27 -38.00 42.53
C ALA A 355 55.15 -36.91 41.44
N ASN A 356 56.30 -36.51 40.89
CA ASN A 356 56.35 -35.63 39.72
C ASN A 356 55.54 -36.21 38.56
N GLY A 357 54.80 -35.36 37.85
CA GLY A 357 53.92 -35.74 36.75
C GLY A 357 52.50 -36.12 37.17
N HIS A 358 52.18 -36.15 38.47
CA HIS A 358 50.81 -36.36 38.93
C HIS A 358 49.92 -35.16 38.59
N ILE A 359 48.77 -35.41 37.96
CA ILE A 359 47.75 -34.39 37.67
C ILE A 359 46.84 -34.27 38.90
N SER A 360 46.88 -33.13 39.57
CA SER A 360 46.19 -32.92 40.85
C SER A 360 44.87 -32.18 40.70
N TYR A 361 44.80 -31.31 39.69
CA TYR A 361 43.66 -30.43 39.50
C TYR A 361 43.59 -30.00 38.04
N THR A 362 42.38 -29.86 37.52
CA THR A 362 42.15 -29.18 36.24
C THR A 362 41.46 -27.87 36.57
N VAL A 363 41.98 -26.76 36.07
CA VAL A 363 41.33 -25.46 36.21
C VAL A 363 39.95 -25.55 35.54
N ASN A 364 38.90 -25.64 36.35
CA ASN A 364 37.53 -25.60 35.87
C ASN A 364 37.20 -24.16 35.49
N THR A 365 37.51 -23.79 34.25
CA THR A 365 36.77 -22.73 33.58
C THR A 365 35.36 -23.29 33.37
N ILE A 366 34.45 -23.05 34.33
CA ILE A 366 33.02 -23.06 33.98
C ILE A 366 32.85 -21.81 33.16
N ASP A 367 33.23 -21.98 31.91
CA ASP A 367 32.74 -21.19 30.84
C ASP A 367 31.29 -21.65 30.65
N ILE A 368 30.34 -20.85 31.14
CA ILE A 368 28.97 -21.01 30.67
C ILE A 368 28.78 -20.37 29.30
N ASP A 369 29.85 -19.85 28.71
CA ASP A 369 29.79 -19.28 27.39
C ASP A 369 30.43 -20.23 26.37
N ILE A 370 31.55 -20.94 26.59
CA ILE A 370 32.47 -21.24 25.46
C ILE A 370 32.88 -19.83 24.91
N ASP A 371 33.98 -19.69 24.21
CA ASP A 371 33.88 -18.61 23.23
C ASP A 371 32.68 -18.98 22.33
N ILE A 372 31.69 -18.11 22.19
CA ILE A 372 30.61 -18.35 21.22
C ILE A 372 31.23 -18.58 19.82
N ASP A 373 32.43 -18.02 19.58
CA ASP A 373 33.29 -18.20 18.41
C ASP A 373 34.28 -19.37 18.51
N ASN A 374 34.37 -20.03 19.68
CA ASN A 374 35.17 -21.21 19.99
C ASN A 374 36.71 -21.02 19.89
N ASP A 375 37.21 -19.91 20.43
CA ASP A 375 38.61 -19.53 20.62
C ASP A 375 39.36 -20.45 21.58
N SER A 376 40.66 -20.59 21.32
CA SER A 376 41.54 -21.46 22.09
C SER A 376 42.03 -20.75 23.36
N LEU A 377 41.71 -21.32 24.52
CA LEU A 377 42.22 -20.82 25.80
C LEU A 377 43.65 -21.28 26.09
N THR A 378 44.40 -20.41 26.76
CA THR A 378 45.76 -20.66 27.24
C THR A 378 45.89 -20.40 28.73
N TYR A 379 46.67 -21.24 29.42
CA TYR A 379 46.81 -21.23 30.88
C TYR A 379 48.25 -20.99 31.33
N GLN A 380 48.43 -20.15 32.35
CA GLN A 380 49.75 -19.87 32.93
C GLN A 380 49.68 -19.65 34.45
N ILE A 381 50.60 -20.25 35.20
CA ILE A 381 50.84 -19.87 36.60
C ILE A 381 51.63 -18.57 36.63
N VAL A 382 51.06 -17.51 37.22
CA VAL A 382 51.68 -16.18 37.25
C VAL A 382 52.20 -15.79 38.64
N ALA A 383 51.66 -16.38 39.71
CA ALA A 383 52.11 -16.11 41.07
C ALA A 383 51.80 -17.28 42.03
N GLY A 384 52.34 -17.21 43.25
CA GLY A 384 52.00 -18.11 44.37
C GLY A 384 52.62 -19.51 44.36
N ASN A 385 53.22 -19.92 43.24
CA ASN A 385 53.88 -21.22 43.09
C ASN A 385 55.36 -21.15 43.50
N VAL A 386 55.61 -21.14 44.80
CA VAL A 386 56.96 -21.11 45.37
C VAL A 386 57.75 -22.35 44.92
N HIS A 387 59.04 -22.19 44.61
CA HIS A 387 59.95 -23.25 44.16
C HIS A 387 59.51 -24.05 42.92
N ASN A 388 58.53 -23.56 42.15
CA ASN A 388 57.96 -24.24 40.99
C ASN A 388 57.48 -25.67 41.33
N VAL A 389 56.84 -25.83 42.50
CA VAL A 389 56.26 -27.10 42.96
C VAL A 389 55.25 -27.63 41.95
N PHE A 390 54.45 -26.73 41.38
CA PHE A 390 53.45 -27.07 40.37
C PHE A 390 53.84 -26.54 38.98
N SER A 391 53.26 -27.13 37.95
CA SER A 391 53.24 -26.61 36.57
C SER A 391 51.81 -26.65 36.06
N VAL A 392 51.48 -25.83 35.06
CA VAL A 392 50.17 -25.88 34.40
C VAL A 392 50.36 -26.16 32.91
N THR A 393 49.57 -27.07 32.36
CA THR A 393 49.55 -27.34 30.93
C THR A 393 48.84 -26.20 30.20
N THR A 394 49.53 -25.56 29.25
CA THR A 394 49.05 -24.36 28.56
C THR A 394 47.73 -24.57 27.81
N ASP A 395 47.47 -25.78 27.28
CA ASP A 395 46.28 -26.02 26.45
C ASP A 395 45.09 -26.62 27.23
N SER A 396 45.35 -27.25 28.39
CA SER A 396 44.33 -28.00 29.13
C SER A 396 44.06 -27.50 30.55
N GLY A 397 44.85 -26.55 31.05
CA GLY A 397 44.69 -26.02 32.40
C GLY A 397 44.95 -27.04 33.51
N GLN A 398 45.58 -28.18 33.20
CA GLN A 398 45.92 -29.21 34.19
C GLN A 398 47.11 -28.77 35.03
N ILE A 399 46.91 -28.72 36.35
CA ILE A 399 47.97 -28.49 37.33
C ILE A 399 48.62 -29.83 37.66
N ILE A 400 49.94 -29.87 37.46
CA ILE A 400 50.78 -31.05 37.58
C ILE A 400 51.87 -30.81 38.62
N VAL A 401 52.14 -31.80 39.48
CA VAL A 401 53.31 -31.74 40.38
C VAL A 401 54.59 -31.77 39.55
N ASN A 402 55.35 -30.69 39.59
CA ASN A 402 56.60 -30.51 38.85
C ASN A 402 57.83 -30.75 39.73
N ASN A 403 57.73 -30.45 41.03
CA ASN A 403 58.84 -30.62 41.97
C ASN A 403 58.36 -31.13 43.33
N ASN A 404 58.23 -32.46 43.44
CA ASN A 404 57.82 -33.16 44.64
C ASN A 404 58.77 -32.97 45.82
N SER A 405 60.07 -32.76 45.59
CA SER A 405 61.06 -32.51 46.66
C SER A 405 60.83 -31.20 47.44
N LYS A 406 59.86 -30.40 46.99
CA LYS A 406 59.42 -29.15 47.60
C LYS A 406 57.94 -29.16 47.97
N LEU A 407 57.23 -30.28 47.72
CA LEU A 407 55.89 -30.54 48.19
C LEU A 407 55.99 -31.31 49.51
N ASN A 408 56.23 -30.57 50.59
CA ASN A 408 56.44 -31.12 51.93
C ASN A 408 55.61 -30.29 52.93
N PHE A 409 54.84 -30.98 53.76
CA PHE A 409 53.87 -30.40 54.66
C PHE A 409 54.53 -29.58 55.77
N GLU A 410 55.65 -30.06 56.31
CA GLU A 410 56.40 -29.44 57.43
C GLU A 410 57.01 -28.09 57.02
N ILE A 411 57.31 -27.93 55.74
CA ILE A 411 57.90 -26.70 55.18
C ILE A 411 56.82 -25.72 54.74
N LEU A 412 55.87 -26.15 53.90
CA LEU A 412 54.85 -25.28 53.33
C LEU A 412 53.54 -26.06 53.10
N PRO A 413 52.60 -26.03 54.06
CA PRO A 413 51.38 -26.84 54.00
C PRO A 413 50.31 -26.26 53.09
N HIS A 414 50.52 -25.05 52.53
CA HIS A 414 49.50 -24.34 51.75
C HIS A 414 50.11 -23.51 50.63
N PHE A 415 49.46 -23.52 49.46
CA PHE A 415 49.78 -22.66 48.33
C PHE A 415 48.53 -21.91 47.85
N ASP A 416 48.65 -20.61 47.55
CA ASP A 416 47.63 -19.87 46.80
C ASP A 416 48.19 -19.52 45.42
N ILE A 417 47.95 -20.38 44.45
CA ILE A 417 48.51 -20.24 43.10
C ILE A 417 47.59 -19.36 42.27
N GLN A 418 48.13 -18.28 41.71
CA GLN A 418 47.38 -17.44 40.78
C GLN A 418 47.58 -17.96 39.35
N ILE A 419 46.47 -18.31 38.69
CA ILE A 419 46.42 -18.74 37.29
C ILE A 419 45.89 -17.59 36.43
N ALA A 420 46.57 -17.31 35.32
CA ALA A 420 46.07 -16.50 34.22
C ALA A 420 45.46 -17.40 33.15
N VAL A 421 44.29 -17.01 32.65
CA VAL A 421 43.56 -17.68 31.56
C VAL A 421 43.32 -16.64 30.45
N SER A 422 43.69 -16.96 29.21
CA SER A 422 43.61 -16.03 28.08
C SER A 422 43.15 -16.69 26.79
N ASP A 423 42.34 -15.99 26.02
CA ASP A 423 41.89 -16.25 24.64
C ASP A 423 42.80 -15.57 23.57
N ALA A 424 44.00 -15.12 23.98
CA ALA A 424 44.94 -14.26 23.25
C ALA A 424 44.65 -12.75 23.19
N GLN A 425 43.40 -12.30 23.37
CA GLN A 425 43.03 -10.88 23.38
C GLN A 425 42.78 -10.34 24.79
N TYR A 426 42.05 -11.10 25.61
CA TYR A 426 41.72 -10.82 26.98
C TYR A 426 42.39 -11.82 27.93
N THR A 427 42.58 -11.42 29.17
CA THR A 427 43.17 -12.27 30.21
C THR A 427 42.44 -12.05 31.53
N LYS A 428 42.03 -13.14 32.18
CA LYS A 428 41.49 -13.14 33.55
C LYS A 428 42.35 -13.96 34.48
N PHE A 429 42.15 -13.77 35.78
CA PHE A 429 42.93 -14.40 36.83
C PHE A 429 42.03 -15.11 37.84
N ALA A 430 42.47 -16.29 38.30
CA ALA A 430 41.88 -17.02 39.40
C ALA A 430 42.94 -17.47 40.41
N ILE A 431 42.52 -17.69 41.65
CA ILE A 431 43.35 -18.25 42.71
C ILE A 431 42.94 -19.70 42.93
N ILE A 432 43.92 -20.60 42.90
CA ILE A 432 43.78 -22.01 43.24
C ILE A 432 44.49 -22.25 44.57
N SER A 433 43.70 -22.49 45.61
CA SER A 433 44.18 -22.79 46.95
C SER A 433 44.49 -24.29 47.09
N VAL A 434 45.73 -24.62 47.36
CA VAL A 434 46.23 -26.00 47.50
C VAL A 434 46.56 -26.29 48.95
N SER A 435 45.86 -27.25 49.55
CA SER A 435 46.21 -27.80 50.86
C SER A 435 47.11 -29.02 50.68
N VAL A 436 48.28 -29.02 51.31
CA VAL A 436 49.12 -30.22 51.39
C VAL A 436 48.61 -31.09 52.53
N GLU A 437 48.44 -32.38 52.28
CA GLU A 437 48.09 -33.36 53.32
C GLU A 437 49.36 -34.03 53.84
N ASP A 438 49.54 -33.97 55.15
CA ASP A 438 50.62 -34.64 55.90
C ASP A 438 50.59 -36.16 55.67
N ILE A 439 51.74 -36.75 55.32
CA ILE A 439 51.93 -38.19 55.25
C ILE A 439 52.98 -38.59 56.28
N ASN A 440 52.66 -39.58 57.11
CA ASN A 440 53.61 -40.05 58.11
C ASN A 440 54.93 -40.58 57.49
N GLU A 441 56.06 -39.92 57.75
CA GLU A 441 57.40 -40.36 57.39
C GLU A 441 58.04 -41.30 58.44
N SER A 442 59.21 -41.85 58.12
CA SER A 442 59.96 -42.70 59.06
C SER A 442 60.88 -41.86 59.93
N PRO A 443 61.02 -42.18 61.23
CA PRO A 443 61.94 -41.48 62.11
C PRO A 443 63.38 -41.71 61.66
N VAL A 444 64.19 -40.65 61.72
CA VAL A 444 65.60 -40.65 61.34
C VAL A 444 66.47 -40.58 62.59
N ALA A 445 67.51 -41.41 62.63
CA ALA A 445 68.57 -41.33 63.63
C ALA A 445 69.93 -41.48 62.95
N THR A 446 70.95 -40.81 63.49
CA THR A 446 72.34 -40.99 63.06
C THR A 446 73.05 -41.99 63.96
N ASP A 447 74.12 -42.61 63.45
CA ASP A 447 74.95 -43.53 64.23
C ASP A 447 75.49 -42.83 65.49
N GLN A 448 75.18 -43.41 66.64
CA GLN A 448 75.58 -42.89 67.95
C GLN A 448 76.47 -43.91 68.65
N CYS A 449 77.57 -43.41 69.23
CA CYS A 449 78.52 -44.21 69.98
C CYS A 449 78.45 -43.83 71.46
N PHE A 450 78.29 -44.83 72.31
CA PHE A 450 78.29 -44.68 73.76
C PHE A 450 79.39 -45.53 74.38
N SER A 451 79.92 -45.10 75.51
CA SER A 451 80.92 -45.84 76.28
C SER A 451 80.42 -46.05 77.69
N VAL A 452 80.59 -47.26 78.21
CA VAL A 452 80.24 -47.61 79.60
C VAL A 452 81.44 -48.30 80.25
N ASN A 453 81.69 -47.99 81.52
CA ASN A 453 82.73 -48.69 82.27
C ASN A 453 82.28 -50.13 82.57
N GLU A 454 83.19 -51.09 82.49
CA GLU A 454 82.93 -52.52 82.71
C GLU A 454 82.39 -52.85 84.12
N ASN A 455 82.63 -51.97 85.10
CA ASN A 455 82.17 -52.10 86.47
C ASN A 455 80.86 -51.35 86.77
N SER A 456 80.17 -50.87 85.72
CA SER A 456 78.88 -50.19 85.86
C SER A 456 77.81 -51.14 86.39
N GLY A 457 77.12 -50.73 87.46
CA GLY A 457 76.04 -51.51 88.06
C GLY A 457 74.78 -51.52 87.20
N LYS A 458 73.87 -52.45 87.49
CA LYS A 458 72.53 -52.48 86.88
C LYS A 458 71.81 -51.12 87.04
N GLN A 459 71.10 -50.70 86.00
CA GLN A 459 70.45 -49.39 85.79
C GLN A 459 71.40 -48.19 85.62
N SER A 460 72.72 -48.41 85.47
CA SER A 460 73.62 -47.30 85.11
C SER A 460 73.29 -46.81 83.70
N LEU A 461 73.07 -45.51 83.54
CA LEU A 461 72.84 -44.87 82.24
C LEU A 461 74.11 -44.97 81.38
N VAL A 462 73.97 -45.52 80.19
CA VAL A 462 75.01 -45.66 79.17
C VAL A 462 74.99 -44.45 78.23
N GLY A 463 73.79 -44.00 77.87
CA GLY A 463 73.56 -42.83 77.02
C GLY A 463 72.10 -42.75 76.61
N ARG A 464 71.73 -41.69 75.89
CA ARG A 464 70.40 -41.54 75.32
C ARG A 464 70.51 -41.61 73.80
N PHE A 465 69.80 -42.55 73.19
CA PHE A 465 69.69 -42.66 71.75
C PHE A 465 68.71 -41.61 71.24
N GLU A 466 69.21 -40.69 70.42
CA GLU A 466 68.41 -39.63 69.83
C GLU A 466 67.92 -40.02 68.44
N ALA A 467 66.61 -39.94 68.22
CA ALA A 467 65.98 -40.00 66.92
C ALA A 467 65.05 -38.78 66.77
N SER A 468 64.81 -38.37 65.54
CA SER A 468 63.88 -37.29 65.20
C SER A 468 62.91 -37.79 64.14
N ASP A 469 61.69 -37.30 64.20
CA ASP A 469 60.64 -37.55 63.23
C ASP A 469 60.10 -36.19 62.81
N GLU A 470 59.86 -36.01 61.53
CA GLU A 470 59.52 -34.70 60.97
C GLU A 470 58.02 -34.40 61.06
N ASP A 471 57.18 -35.44 61.14
CA ASP A 471 55.72 -35.29 61.16
C ASP A 471 55.21 -34.56 62.43
N ILE A 472 54.04 -33.93 62.30
CA ILE A 472 53.44 -33.24 63.44
C ILE A 472 52.90 -34.24 64.46
N SER A 473 53.29 -34.08 65.72
CA SER A 473 52.84 -34.93 66.85
C SER A 473 53.33 -36.38 66.82
N SER A 474 54.47 -36.66 66.19
CA SER A 474 55.10 -37.99 66.19
C SER A 474 55.43 -38.49 67.60
N VAL A 475 55.20 -39.78 67.83
CA VAL A 475 55.56 -40.49 69.07
C VAL A 475 56.59 -41.55 68.75
N LEU A 476 57.82 -41.34 69.23
CA LEU A 476 58.93 -42.27 69.03
C LEU A 476 58.87 -43.43 70.02
N SER A 477 59.23 -44.63 69.55
CA SER A 477 59.41 -45.81 70.40
C SER A 477 60.74 -46.48 70.09
N TYR A 478 61.41 -46.98 71.13
CA TYR A 478 62.79 -47.47 71.04
C TYR A 478 62.87 -48.93 71.47
N THR A 479 63.64 -49.75 70.75
CA THR A 479 63.89 -51.16 71.09
C THR A 479 65.24 -51.60 70.51
N ILE A 480 66.00 -52.37 71.28
CA ILE A 480 67.25 -52.98 70.81
C ILE A 480 66.91 -54.30 70.10
N THR A 481 67.20 -54.39 68.81
CA THR A 481 66.80 -55.53 67.98
C THR A 481 67.89 -56.59 67.84
N GLU A 482 69.16 -56.18 67.81
CA GLU A 482 70.30 -57.05 67.56
C GLU A 482 71.55 -56.63 68.38
N GLY A 483 72.58 -57.47 68.41
CA GLY A 483 73.87 -57.17 69.07
C GLY A 483 73.87 -57.19 70.61
N ASN A 484 72.70 -57.23 71.24
CA ASN A 484 72.53 -57.22 72.70
C ASN A 484 72.64 -58.63 73.32
N ILE A 485 73.84 -59.18 73.31
CA ILE A 485 74.12 -60.53 73.85
C ILE A 485 73.72 -60.59 75.32
N ASN A 486 73.01 -61.65 75.71
CA ASN A 486 72.51 -61.87 77.08
C ASN A 486 71.63 -60.75 77.64
N ASN A 487 71.05 -59.89 76.79
CA ASN A 487 70.30 -58.69 77.19
C ASN A 487 71.10 -57.78 78.14
N VAL A 488 72.40 -57.63 77.88
CA VAL A 488 73.33 -56.83 78.70
C VAL A 488 72.88 -55.37 78.84
N PHE A 489 72.26 -54.80 77.79
CA PHE A 489 71.68 -53.46 77.80
C PHE A 489 70.14 -53.49 77.75
N GLY A 490 69.51 -52.47 78.32
CA GLY A 490 68.09 -52.15 78.15
C GLY A 490 67.93 -50.76 77.55
N ILE A 491 66.78 -50.49 76.93
CA ILE A 491 66.38 -49.16 76.45
C ILE A 491 64.94 -48.87 76.90
N ASP A 492 64.64 -47.64 77.30
CA ASP A 492 63.29 -47.22 77.71
C ASP A 492 62.54 -46.44 76.61
N SER A 493 61.34 -45.97 76.92
CA SER A 493 60.47 -45.20 76.01
C SER A 493 61.01 -43.83 75.64
N GLU A 494 61.94 -43.30 76.43
CA GLU A 494 62.56 -41.98 76.25
C GLU A 494 63.88 -42.06 75.47
N GLY A 495 64.30 -43.29 75.11
CA GLY A 495 65.52 -43.59 74.37
C GLY A 495 66.75 -43.78 75.26
N GLU A 496 66.60 -43.86 76.59
CA GLU A 496 67.73 -44.02 77.50
C GLU A 496 68.23 -45.48 77.50
N ILE A 497 69.48 -45.68 77.11
CA ILE A 497 70.18 -46.96 77.16
C ILE A 497 70.81 -47.11 78.53
N PHE A 498 70.55 -48.22 79.22
CA PHE A 498 71.09 -48.52 80.54
C PHE A 498 71.63 -49.94 80.65
N VAL A 499 72.52 -50.16 81.62
CA VAL A 499 73.04 -51.50 81.94
C VAL A 499 71.92 -52.35 82.55
N ASN A 500 71.56 -53.45 81.89
CA ASN A 500 70.53 -54.36 82.39
C ASN A 500 71.12 -55.59 83.11
N GLN A 501 72.26 -56.11 82.64
CA GLN A 501 73.00 -57.20 83.28
C GLN A 501 74.48 -56.80 83.45
N SER A 502 74.86 -56.29 84.63
CA SER A 502 76.23 -55.82 84.90
C SER A 502 77.29 -56.92 84.84
N ASP A 503 76.93 -58.18 85.11
CA ASP A 503 77.87 -59.31 85.17
C ASP A 503 78.42 -59.73 83.80
N GLU A 504 77.80 -59.25 82.72
CA GLU A 504 78.14 -59.51 81.32
C GLU A 504 79.06 -58.42 80.73
N LEU A 505 79.31 -57.32 81.45
CA LEU A 505 80.18 -56.21 81.03
C LEU A 505 81.66 -56.41 81.36
N ASP A 506 81.99 -57.42 82.18
CA ASP A 506 83.33 -57.71 82.67
C ASP A 506 84.26 -58.17 81.52
N CYS A 507 85.15 -57.28 81.05
CA CYS A 507 86.02 -57.57 79.92
C CYS A 507 87.02 -58.71 80.20
N GLU A 508 87.34 -58.95 81.48
CA GLU A 508 88.25 -60.02 81.89
C GLU A 508 87.69 -61.43 81.61
N LYS A 509 86.36 -61.58 81.43
CA LYS A 509 85.74 -62.87 81.05
C LYS A 509 85.90 -63.24 79.57
N PHE A 510 86.14 -62.27 78.68
CA PHE A 510 86.20 -62.49 77.23
C PHE A 510 87.63 -62.59 76.66
N SER A 511 88.67 -62.35 77.47
CA SER A 511 90.09 -62.38 77.05
C SER A 511 90.68 -63.80 76.82
N HIS A 512 89.85 -64.84 76.87
CA HIS A 512 90.28 -66.24 76.78
C HIS A 512 89.62 -67.04 75.64
N ILE A 513 89.46 -66.48 74.44
CA ILE A 513 89.31 -67.28 73.20
C ILE A 513 90.11 -66.58 72.09
N ARG A 514 91.07 -67.30 71.51
CA ARG A 514 91.95 -66.89 70.41
C ARG A 514 91.64 -67.70 69.17
#